data_AF-V2UH59-F1
#
_entry.id   AF-V2UH59-F1
#
_cell.length_a   1.000
_cell.length_b   1.000
_cell.length_c   1.000
_cell.angle_alpha   90.00
_cell.angle_beta   90.00
_cell.angle_gamma   90.00
#
_symmetry.space_group_name_H-M   'P 1'
#
loop_
_entity.id
_entity.type
_entity.pdbx_description
1 polymer ?
#
loop_
_entity_poly.entity_id
_entity_poly.type
_entity_poly.pdbx_seq_one_letter_code
_entity_poly.pdbx_strand_id
1 'polypeptide(L)'
;MSLSSAVQQGHEQNQQFHRQYGANALLPAIDWKTLFQHSKLEHAHIEALNTIYQTAVPLALQVFDELHFDVFSPAAYKPQGLGLFEKLSEQEQKLLRSLETECDCLGATTRHQIWSMLLRGGAVLVFKAWLGKVKTDKTELDTSQFDELSDLLFIKTPPHELAQRLGVDIHSHEDHIFLMYGNDVYLDRFNSLETAALFVDLGVYDPAFLSLRDDRIADYLKSQDYVTQEQIDELQCALNPLFCTDATPKQDCLA
;
A
#
# COMPACT_ATOMS: atom_id res chain seq x y z
N MET A 1 -16.90 5.90 36.53
CA MET A 1 -15.98 4.88 35.96
C MET A 1 -14.57 5.45 36.02
N SER A 2 -13.64 4.79 36.70
CA SER A 2 -12.30 5.35 36.94
C SER A 2 -11.39 5.12 35.73
N LEU A 3 -10.57 6.12 35.37
CA LEU A 3 -9.58 5.99 34.29
C LEU A 3 -8.65 4.78 34.49
N SER A 4 -8.39 4.38 35.74
CA SER A 4 -7.59 3.19 36.07
C SER A 4 -8.19 1.87 35.57
N SER A 5 -9.52 1.73 35.54
CA SER A 5 -10.19 0.53 35.02
C SER A 5 -10.15 0.42 33.49
N ALA A 6 -10.24 1.55 32.79
CA ALA A 6 -10.15 1.59 31.32
C ALA A 6 -8.72 1.30 30.82
N VAL A 7 -7.70 1.79 31.54
CA VAL A 7 -6.28 1.53 31.22
C VAL A 7 -5.90 0.07 31.46
N GLN A 8 -6.41 -0.57 32.53
CA GLN A 8 -6.20 -2.00 32.76
C GLN A 8 -6.88 -2.88 31.70
N GLN A 9 -8.11 -2.55 31.30
CA GLN A 9 -8.82 -3.29 30.24
C GLN A 9 -8.10 -3.19 28.89
N GLY A 10 -7.58 -2.02 28.52
CA GLY A 10 -6.79 -1.86 27.29
C GLY A 10 -5.49 -2.68 27.28
N HIS A 11 -4.78 -2.75 28.42
CA HIS A 11 -3.57 -3.57 28.54
C HIS A 11 -3.85 -5.08 28.46
N GLU A 12 -4.93 -5.56 29.09
CA GLU A 12 -5.31 -6.97 29.03
C GLU A 12 -5.73 -7.39 27.61
N GLN A 13 -6.41 -6.50 26.88
CA GLN A 13 -6.85 -6.73 25.50
C GLN A 13 -5.65 -6.76 24.53
N ASN A 14 -4.67 -5.85 24.68
CA ASN A 14 -3.44 -5.88 23.89
C ASN A 14 -2.64 -7.18 24.13
N GLN A 15 -2.51 -7.64 25.37
CA GLN A 15 -1.84 -8.91 25.67
C GLN A 15 -2.58 -10.15 25.12
N GLN A 16 -3.88 -10.06 24.90
CA GLN A 16 -4.63 -11.11 24.20
C GLN A 16 -4.37 -11.08 22.69
N PHE A 17 -4.32 -9.90 22.08
CA PHE A 17 -3.96 -9.76 20.65
C PHE A 17 -2.56 -10.28 20.35
N HIS A 18 -1.57 -9.94 21.18
CA HIS A 18 -0.19 -10.45 21.02
C HIS A 18 -0.11 -11.98 21.07
N ARG A 19 -0.94 -12.63 21.90
CA ARG A 19 -0.99 -14.10 21.98
C ARG A 19 -1.72 -14.75 20.81
N GLN A 20 -2.73 -14.08 20.25
CA GLN A 20 -3.58 -14.64 19.21
C GLN A 20 -3.11 -14.33 17.80
N TYR A 21 -2.40 -13.22 17.58
CA TYR A 21 -2.07 -12.69 16.26
C TYR A 21 -0.62 -12.21 16.13
N GLY A 22 0.29 -12.71 16.99
CA GLY A 22 1.72 -12.48 16.83
C GLY A 22 2.29 -13.15 15.56
N ALA A 23 3.58 -12.94 15.28
CA ALA A 23 4.26 -13.38 14.05
C ALA A 23 4.07 -14.85 13.62
N ASN A 24 3.76 -15.75 14.56
CA ASN A 24 3.56 -17.18 14.31
C ASN A 24 2.09 -17.63 14.37
N ALA A 25 1.16 -16.68 14.46
CA ALA A 25 -0.27 -16.97 14.52
C ALA A 25 -0.84 -17.26 13.13
N LEU A 26 -1.92 -18.06 13.12
CA LEU A 26 -2.74 -18.22 11.92
C LEU A 26 -3.40 -16.88 11.59
N LEU A 27 -3.16 -16.39 10.38
CA LEU A 27 -3.80 -15.20 9.87
C LEU A 27 -5.32 -15.40 9.74
N PRO A 28 -6.16 -14.48 10.22
CA PRO A 28 -7.60 -14.57 10.01
C PRO A 28 -7.94 -14.49 8.52
N ALA A 29 -8.95 -15.23 8.08
CA ALA A 29 -9.41 -15.12 6.71
C ALA A 29 -9.99 -13.72 6.43
N ILE A 30 -9.60 -13.13 5.30
CA ILE A 30 -10.14 -11.86 4.80
C ILE A 30 -10.96 -12.13 3.56
N ASP A 31 -12.23 -11.72 3.57
CA ASP A 31 -13.07 -11.74 2.37
C ASP A 31 -12.86 -10.44 1.57
N TRP A 32 -11.91 -10.49 0.63
CA TRP A 32 -11.55 -9.34 -0.21
C TRP A 32 -12.73 -8.83 -1.06
N LYS A 33 -13.66 -9.71 -1.47
CA LYS A 33 -14.82 -9.30 -2.26
C LYS A 33 -15.82 -8.51 -1.43
N THR A 34 -16.04 -8.94 -0.18
CA THR A 34 -16.87 -8.18 0.75
C THR A 34 -16.18 -6.86 1.14
N LEU A 35 -14.87 -6.87 1.36
CA LEU A 35 -14.10 -5.68 1.71
C LEU A 35 -14.15 -4.62 0.60
N PHE A 36 -13.90 -5.03 -0.65
CA PHE A 36 -13.89 -4.15 -1.82
C PHE A 36 -15.13 -4.40 -2.69
N GLN A 37 -16.32 -4.33 -2.10
CA GLN A 37 -17.59 -4.65 -2.75
C GLN A 37 -17.90 -3.82 -4.02
N HIS A 38 -17.27 -2.66 -4.15
CA HIS A 38 -17.43 -1.77 -5.31
C HIS A 38 -16.37 -1.99 -6.39
N SER A 39 -15.37 -2.84 -6.14
CA SER A 39 -14.36 -3.24 -7.12
C SER A 39 -14.71 -4.62 -7.70
N LYS A 40 -14.57 -4.77 -9.02
CA LYS A 40 -14.77 -6.07 -9.68
C LYS A 40 -13.52 -6.93 -9.51
N LEU A 41 -13.44 -7.67 -8.41
CA LEU A 41 -12.34 -8.61 -8.16
C LEU A 41 -12.49 -9.90 -8.95
N GLU A 42 -11.49 -10.20 -9.78
CA GLU A 42 -11.34 -11.46 -10.51
C GLU A 42 -10.47 -12.43 -9.73
N HIS A 43 -10.31 -13.65 -10.22
CA HIS A 43 -9.58 -14.69 -9.48
C HIS A 43 -8.12 -14.30 -9.22
N ALA A 44 -7.43 -13.77 -10.23
CA ALA A 44 -6.04 -13.32 -10.11
C ALA A 44 -5.88 -12.19 -9.09
N HIS A 45 -6.84 -11.25 -8.99
CA HIS A 45 -6.82 -10.18 -7.99
C HIS A 45 -6.90 -10.74 -6.57
N ILE A 46 -7.77 -11.73 -6.35
CA ILE A 46 -7.96 -12.34 -5.03
C ILE A 46 -6.75 -13.19 -4.65
N GLU A 47 -6.21 -13.94 -5.60
CA GLU A 47 -4.99 -14.73 -5.40
C GLU A 47 -3.81 -13.81 -5.07
N ALA A 48 -3.62 -12.72 -5.82
CA ALA A 48 -2.59 -11.72 -5.54
C ALA A 48 -2.72 -11.09 -4.15
N LEU A 49 -3.93 -10.65 -3.77
CA LEU A 49 -4.19 -10.09 -2.43
C LEU A 49 -3.90 -11.12 -1.34
N ASN A 50 -4.30 -12.38 -1.52
CA ASN A 50 -4.01 -13.46 -0.58
C ASN A 50 -2.51 -13.74 -0.46
N THR A 51 -1.78 -13.80 -1.58
CA THR A 51 -0.34 -14.02 -1.57
C THR A 51 0.36 -12.88 -0.83
N ILE A 52 0.08 -11.62 -1.19
CA ILE A 52 0.67 -10.46 -0.50
C ILE A 52 0.30 -10.49 0.99
N TYR A 53 -0.95 -10.80 1.33
CA TYR A 53 -1.41 -10.90 2.72
C TYR A 53 -0.64 -11.95 3.53
N GLN A 54 -0.51 -13.16 2.99
CA GLN A 54 0.17 -14.27 3.66
C GLN A 54 1.67 -14.07 3.79
N THR A 55 2.29 -13.29 2.89
CA THR A 55 3.72 -13.01 2.98
C THR A 55 4.05 -11.75 3.78
N ALA A 56 3.34 -10.63 3.53
CA ALA A 56 3.68 -9.32 4.08
C ALA A 56 3.32 -9.19 5.57
N VAL A 57 2.15 -9.71 5.99
CA VAL A 57 1.68 -9.50 7.37
C VAL A 57 2.57 -10.22 8.40
N PRO A 58 2.94 -11.50 8.25
CA PRO A 58 3.81 -12.17 9.22
C PRO A 58 5.17 -11.48 9.34
N LEU A 59 5.76 -11.05 8.21
CA LEU A 59 7.03 -10.32 8.19
C LEU A 59 6.90 -8.97 8.89
N ALA A 60 5.85 -8.21 8.61
CA ALA A 60 5.57 -6.95 9.30
C ALA A 60 5.50 -7.13 10.81
N LEU A 61 4.82 -8.18 11.28
CA LEU A 61 4.70 -8.48 12.71
C LEU A 61 6.02 -8.88 13.35
N GLN A 62 6.88 -9.62 12.64
CA GLN A 62 8.24 -9.91 13.10
C GLN A 62 9.05 -8.61 13.26
N VAL A 63 8.97 -7.71 12.28
CA VAL A 63 9.65 -6.41 12.33
C VAL A 63 9.17 -5.58 13.50
N PHE A 64 7.86 -5.52 13.73
CA PHE A 64 7.31 -4.75 14.83
C PHE A 64 7.73 -5.30 16.18
N ASP A 65 7.80 -6.62 16.34
CA ASP A 65 8.35 -7.25 17.55
C ASP A 65 9.85 -6.90 17.74
N GLU A 66 10.67 -7.00 16.68
CA GLU A 66 12.10 -6.65 16.67
C GLU A 66 12.38 -5.16 16.93
N LEU A 67 11.42 -4.30 16.61
CA LEU A 67 11.48 -2.85 16.85
C LEU A 67 10.82 -2.45 18.19
N HIS A 68 10.31 -3.41 18.95
CA HIS A 68 9.48 -3.17 20.14
C HIS A 68 8.34 -2.19 19.89
N PHE A 69 7.76 -2.29 18.70
CA PHE A 69 6.65 -1.48 18.24
C PHE A 69 5.33 -2.23 18.50
N ASP A 70 4.47 -1.67 19.34
CA ASP A 70 3.16 -2.24 19.62
C ASP A 70 2.09 -1.62 18.71
N VAL A 71 1.72 -2.36 17.66
CA VAL A 71 0.68 -1.98 16.67
C VAL A 71 -0.70 -1.81 17.32
N PHE A 72 -0.91 -2.38 18.51
CA PHE A 72 -2.15 -2.26 19.26
C PHE A 72 -2.13 -1.11 20.28
N SER A 73 -0.98 -0.45 20.48
CA SER A 73 -0.88 0.71 21.36
C SER A 73 -1.31 2.00 20.65
N PRO A 74 -1.83 3.01 21.39
CA PRO A 74 -2.15 4.32 20.83
C PRO A 74 -0.91 4.99 20.21
N ALA A 75 -1.09 5.71 19.10
CA ALA A 75 -0.05 6.34 18.26
C ALA A 75 0.96 7.28 18.97
N ALA A 76 0.79 7.53 20.28
CA ALA A 76 1.70 8.33 21.09
C ALA A 76 3.01 7.60 21.47
N TYR A 77 3.09 6.27 21.33
CA TYR A 77 4.28 5.48 21.63
C TYR A 77 5.14 5.31 20.36
N LYS A 78 6.07 6.25 20.17
CA LYS A 78 7.01 6.24 19.03
C LYS A 78 8.26 5.43 19.37
N PRO A 79 8.70 4.50 18.51
CA PRO A 79 10.05 3.97 18.59
C PRO A 79 11.03 5.04 18.09
N GLN A 80 11.93 5.50 18.95
CA GLN A 80 13.12 6.25 18.54
C GLN A 80 14.30 5.29 18.59
N GLY A 81 14.75 4.81 17.44
CA GLY A 81 15.88 3.89 17.35
C GLY A 81 16.74 4.16 16.12
N LEU A 82 18.02 4.45 16.35
CA LEU A 82 19.06 4.42 15.31
C LEU A 82 19.15 2.98 14.77
N GLY A 83 18.97 2.78 13.46
CA GLY A 83 19.01 1.46 12.79
C GLY A 83 17.67 0.99 12.18
N LEU A 84 16.60 1.78 12.28
CA LEU A 84 15.29 1.45 11.70
C LEU A 84 15.37 1.23 10.18
N PHE A 85 16.06 2.12 9.44
CA PHE A 85 16.19 2.02 7.98
C PHE A 85 16.92 0.75 7.51
N GLU A 86 17.99 0.34 8.19
CA GLU A 86 18.74 -0.88 7.85
C GLU A 86 17.86 -2.12 8.09
N LYS A 87 17.15 -2.15 9.23
CA LYS A 87 16.18 -3.21 9.52
C LYS A 87 15.07 -3.25 8.46
N LEU A 88 14.55 -2.10 8.02
CA LEU A 88 13.52 -2.08 6.97
C LEU A 88 14.01 -2.64 5.65
N SER A 89 15.21 -2.27 5.22
CA SER A 89 15.79 -2.76 3.97
C SER A 89 16.02 -4.28 4.01
N GLU A 90 16.53 -4.81 5.12
CA GLU A 90 16.68 -6.26 5.30
C GLU A 90 15.34 -7.01 5.23
N GLN A 91 14.28 -6.37 5.71
CA GLN A 91 12.95 -6.98 5.82
C GLN A 91 12.21 -6.93 4.49
N GLU A 92 12.38 -5.87 3.71
CA GLU A 92 11.98 -5.84 2.31
C GLU A 92 12.64 -6.99 1.53
N GLN A 93 13.94 -7.23 1.72
CA GLN A 93 14.62 -8.33 1.04
C GLN A 93 14.07 -9.72 1.43
N LYS A 94 13.69 -9.92 2.70
CA LYS A 94 13.02 -11.16 3.14
C LYS A 94 11.64 -11.30 2.49
N LEU A 95 10.85 -10.22 2.45
CA LEU A 95 9.54 -10.19 1.79
C LEU A 95 9.66 -10.57 0.32
N LEU A 96 10.61 -9.96 -0.39
CA LEU A 96 10.79 -10.22 -1.81
C LEU A 96 11.26 -11.65 -2.09
N ARG A 97 12.15 -12.24 -1.27
CA ARG A 97 12.54 -13.66 -1.43
C ARG A 97 11.37 -14.62 -1.19
N SER A 98 10.53 -14.34 -0.20
CA SER A 98 9.34 -15.14 0.03
C SER A 98 8.36 -15.01 -1.13
N LEU A 99 8.13 -13.79 -1.63
CA LEU A 99 7.26 -13.55 -2.79
C LEU A 99 7.80 -14.18 -4.08
N GLU A 100 9.11 -14.17 -4.31
CA GLU A 100 9.75 -14.90 -5.43
C GLU A 100 9.38 -16.38 -5.38
N THR A 101 9.56 -17.01 -4.22
CA THR A 101 9.29 -18.43 -4.02
C THR A 101 7.81 -18.75 -4.24
N GLU A 102 6.90 -17.92 -3.73
CA GLU A 102 5.46 -18.08 -3.97
C GLU A 102 5.11 -17.89 -5.45
N CYS A 103 5.71 -16.88 -6.10
CA CYS A 103 5.47 -16.55 -7.50
C CYS A 103 5.84 -17.67 -8.47
N ASP A 104 6.82 -18.52 -8.14
CA ASP A 104 7.20 -19.68 -8.97
C ASP A 104 6.02 -20.62 -9.26
N CYS A 105 5.03 -20.67 -8.37
CA CYS A 105 3.84 -21.52 -8.51
C CYS A 105 2.61 -20.78 -9.07
N LEU A 106 2.69 -19.46 -9.28
CA LEU A 106 1.57 -18.62 -9.69
C LEU A 106 1.53 -18.40 -11.20
N GLY A 107 0.33 -18.14 -11.72
CA GLY A 107 0.12 -17.75 -13.12
C GLY A 107 0.68 -16.36 -13.44
N ALA A 108 1.02 -16.11 -14.70
CA ALA A 108 1.60 -14.83 -15.15
C ALA A 108 0.73 -13.62 -14.77
N THR A 109 -0.59 -13.73 -14.97
CA THR A 109 -1.56 -12.70 -14.59
C THR A 109 -1.51 -12.40 -13.08
N THR A 110 -1.49 -13.43 -12.23
CA THR A 110 -1.40 -13.25 -10.76
C THR A 110 -0.09 -12.58 -10.36
N ARG A 111 1.05 -12.99 -10.94
CA ARG A 111 2.35 -12.34 -10.68
C ARG A 111 2.34 -10.87 -11.10
N HIS A 112 1.74 -10.57 -12.25
CA HIS A 112 1.57 -9.19 -12.72
C HIS A 112 0.75 -8.37 -11.73
N GLN A 113 -0.36 -8.90 -11.22
CA GLN A 113 -1.18 -8.23 -10.20
C GLN A 113 -0.39 -8.02 -8.90
N ILE A 114 0.39 -9.00 -8.45
CA ILE A 114 1.26 -8.86 -7.26
C ILE A 114 2.25 -7.71 -7.46
N TRP A 115 2.97 -7.70 -8.58
CA TRP A 115 3.92 -6.65 -8.93
C TRP A 115 3.26 -5.27 -8.97
N SER A 116 2.14 -5.14 -9.70
CA SER A 116 1.42 -3.88 -9.84
C SER A 116 0.87 -3.37 -8.51
N MET A 117 0.34 -4.25 -7.66
CA MET A 117 -0.17 -3.89 -6.33
C MET A 117 0.96 -3.46 -5.40
N LEU A 118 2.10 -4.16 -5.38
CA LEU A 118 3.22 -3.85 -4.49
C LEU A 118 3.81 -2.46 -4.76
N LEU A 119 3.99 -2.11 -6.04
CA LEU A 119 4.44 -0.77 -6.45
C LEU A 119 3.49 0.35 -6.04
N ARG A 120 2.23 0.01 -5.76
CA ARG A 120 1.16 0.93 -5.40
C ARG A 120 0.66 0.79 -3.96
N GLY A 121 1.45 0.15 -3.10
CA GLY A 121 1.18 0.06 -1.65
C GLY A 121 0.33 -1.13 -1.23
N GLY A 122 0.31 -2.21 -2.02
CA GLY A 122 -0.46 -3.42 -1.74
C GLY A 122 -0.13 -4.07 -0.38
N ALA A 123 1.15 -4.05 0.04
CA ALA A 123 1.56 -4.55 1.35
C ALA A 123 0.97 -3.73 2.51
N VAL A 124 0.93 -2.40 2.37
CA VAL A 124 0.25 -1.50 3.33
C VAL A 124 -1.24 -1.83 3.40
N LEU A 125 -1.88 -2.02 2.24
CA LEU A 125 -3.31 -2.28 2.15
C LEU A 125 -3.73 -3.57 2.86
N VAL A 126 -3.04 -4.68 2.59
CA VAL A 126 -3.37 -5.97 3.23
C VAL A 126 -3.12 -5.91 4.74
N PHE A 127 -2.13 -5.12 5.18
CA PHE A 127 -1.88 -4.91 6.60
C PHE A 127 -3.01 -4.10 7.27
N LYS A 128 -3.51 -3.04 6.62
CA LYS A 128 -4.67 -2.28 7.11
C LYS A 128 -5.92 -3.17 7.21
N ALA A 129 -6.12 -4.08 6.25
CA ALA A 129 -7.22 -5.04 6.30
C ALA A 129 -7.08 -6.04 7.45
N TRP A 130 -5.87 -6.56 7.67
CA TRP A 130 -5.57 -7.41 8.81
C TRP A 130 -5.83 -6.70 10.14
N LEU A 131 -5.33 -5.47 10.28
CA LEU A 131 -5.44 -4.72 11.53
C LEU A 131 -6.90 -4.40 11.86
N GLY A 132 -7.68 -4.01 10.85
CA GLY A 132 -9.12 -3.81 11.00
C GLY A 132 -9.81 -5.09 11.45
N LYS A 133 -9.54 -6.20 10.76
CA LYS A 133 -10.08 -7.51 11.11
C LYS A 133 -9.71 -7.96 12.53
N VAL A 134 -8.46 -7.78 12.97
CA VAL A 134 -8.04 -8.17 14.33
C VAL A 134 -8.66 -7.28 15.40
N LYS A 135 -8.74 -5.96 15.17
CA LYS A 135 -9.27 -5.02 16.17
C LYS A 135 -10.78 -5.12 16.37
N THR A 136 -11.53 -5.37 15.30
CA THR A 136 -13.00 -5.24 15.33
C THR A 136 -13.74 -6.53 14.98
N ASP A 137 -13.02 -7.57 14.56
CA ASP A 137 -13.56 -8.83 14.03
C ASP A 137 -14.47 -8.65 12.79
N LYS A 138 -14.42 -7.48 12.15
CA LYS A 138 -15.19 -7.17 10.94
C LYS A 138 -14.30 -7.12 9.70
N THR A 139 -14.92 -7.27 8.53
CA THR A 139 -14.24 -7.10 7.24
C THR A 139 -14.19 -5.61 6.90
N GLU A 140 -13.24 -4.90 7.50
CA GLU A 140 -13.04 -3.46 7.33
C GLU A 140 -11.54 -3.11 7.31
N LEU A 141 -11.19 -1.99 6.67
CA LEU A 141 -9.84 -1.44 6.73
C LEU A 141 -9.67 -0.62 8.01
N ASP A 142 -8.55 -0.79 8.70
CA ASP A 142 -8.12 0.18 9.71
C ASP A 142 -7.64 1.46 9.00
N THR A 143 -8.41 2.54 9.16
CA THR A 143 -8.12 3.87 8.60
C THR A 143 -7.55 4.83 9.65
N SER A 144 -7.21 4.36 10.86
CA SER A 144 -6.50 5.20 11.82
C SER A 144 -5.13 5.58 11.25
N GLN A 145 -4.61 6.77 11.61
CA GLN A 145 -3.40 7.35 10.99
C GLN A 145 -2.21 6.39 11.09
N PHE A 146 -2.03 5.61 10.04
CA PHE A 146 -1.06 4.53 9.87
C PHE A 146 0.14 5.04 9.07
N ASP A 147 0.42 6.34 9.14
CA ASP A 147 1.28 7.03 8.16
C ASP A 147 2.72 6.56 8.29
N GLU A 148 3.26 6.48 9.51
CA GLU A 148 4.64 6.05 9.78
C GLU A 148 4.88 4.57 9.41
N LEU A 149 3.87 3.72 9.54
CA LEU A 149 3.95 2.28 9.22
C LEU A 149 3.72 2.00 7.75
N SER A 150 2.99 2.88 7.06
CA SER A 150 2.80 2.80 5.62
C SER A 150 4.14 2.89 4.89
N ASP A 151 5.04 3.74 5.36
CA ASP A 151 6.40 3.88 4.80
C ASP A 151 7.23 2.59 4.99
N LEU A 152 7.04 1.88 6.11
CA LEU A 152 7.78 0.64 6.42
C LEU A 152 7.34 -0.53 5.53
N LEU A 153 6.07 -0.56 5.15
CA LEU A 153 5.48 -1.62 4.35
C LEU A 153 5.50 -1.30 2.86
N PHE A 154 5.92 -0.11 2.46
CA PHE A 154 6.06 0.26 1.06
C PHE A 154 7.35 -0.33 0.48
N ILE A 155 7.23 -1.08 -0.62
CA ILE A 155 8.38 -1.62 -1.35
C ILE A 155 9.19 -0.45 -1.93
N LYS A 156 10.48 -0.39 -1.63
CA LYS A 156 11.40 0.63 -2.16
C LYS A 156 12.16 0.15 -3.40
N THR A 157 12.07 -1.15 -3.71
CA THR A 157 12.65 -1.76 -4.90
C THR A 157 12.10 -1.12 -6.19
N PRO A 158 12.97 -0.70 -7.13
CA PRO A 158 12.54 -0.12 -8.40
C PRO A 158 11.65 -1.05 -9.23
N PRO A 159 10.74 -0.50 -10.06
CA PRO A 159 9.72 -1.28 -10.74
C PRO A 159 10.26 -2.36 -11.69
N HIS A 160 11.34 -2.06 -12.43
CA HIS A 160 11.97 -3.02 -13.33
C HIS A 160 12.68 -4.16 -12.58
N GLU A 161 13.36 -3.83 -11.49
CA GLU A 161 14.02 -4.83 -10.65
C GLU A 161 12.98 -5.75 -10.01
N LEU A 162 11.89 -5.18 -9.46
CA LEU A 162 10.81 -5.96 -8.87
C LEU A 162 10.15 -6.88 -9.90
N ALA A 163 9.90 -6.41 -11.12
CA ALA A 163 9.34 -7.23 -12.19
C ALA A 163 10.26 -8.40 -12.56
N GLN A 164 11.56 -8.16 -12.66
CA GLN A 164 12.56 -9.19 -12.95
C GLN A 164 12.55 -10.27 -11.86
N ARG A 165 12.54 -9.85 -10.59
CA ARG A 165 12.51 -10.75 -9.44
C ARG A 165 11.26 -11.62 -9.44
N LEU A 166 10.10 -11.03 -9.72
CA LEU A 166 8.81 -11.74 -9.73
C LEU A 166 8.48 -12.44 -11.06
N GLY A 167 9.39 -12.44 -12.05
CA GLY A 167 9.15 -13.06 -13.35
C GLY A 167 7.94 -12.48 -14.09
N VAL A 168 7.81 -11.16 -14.08
CA VAL A 168 6.72 -10.39 -14.69
C VAL A 168 7.19 -9.72 -15.98
N ASP A 169 6.38 -9.84 -17.02
CA ASP A 169 6.49 -9.00 -18.21
C ASP A 169 5.76 -7.68 -17.94
N ILE A 170 6.52 -6.59 -17.83
CA ILE A 170 6.01 -5.25 -17.53
C ILE A 170 5.09 -4.74 -18.64
N HIS A 171 5.34 -5.15 -19.89
CA HIS A 171 4.59 -4.68 -21.06
C HIS A 171 3.42 -5.60 -21.43
N SER A 172 3.08 -6.56 -20.56
CA SER A 172 1.89 -7.39 -20.75
C SER A 172 0.62 -6.53 -20.75
N HIS A 173 -0.39 -6.92 -21.51
CA HIS A 173 -1.69 -6.22 -21.57
C HIS A 173 -2.62 -6.52 -20.38
N GLU A 174 -2.06 -6.93 -19.25
CA GLU A 174 -2.81 -7.14 -18.02
C GLU A 174 -3.26 -5.78 -17.46
N ASP A 175 -4.41 -5.77 -16.78
CA ASP A 175 -4.94 -4.56 -16.19
C ASP A 175 -4.25 -4.21 -14.86
N HIS A 176 -4.46 -2.98 -14.39
CA HIS A 176 -3.94 -2.53 -13.10
C HIS A 176 -5.09 -2.09 -12.22
N ILE A 177 -5.51 -2.97 -11.30
CA ILE A 177 -6.72 -2.73 -10.52
C ILE A 177 -6.58 -1.56 -9.55
N PHE A 178 -7.66 -0.79 -9.40
CA PHE A 178 -7.90 0.16 -8.33
C PHE A 178 -8.94 -0.40 -7.36
N LEU A 179 -8.72 -0.20 -6.06
CA LEU A 179 -9.57 -0.76 -5.02
C LEU A 179 -10.37 0.33 -4.33
N MET A 180 -11.71 0.27 -4.43
CA MET A 180 -12.58 1.27 -3.82
C MET A 180 -13.06 0.80 -2.45
N TYR A 181 -12.87 1.64 -1.44
CA TYR A 181 -13.34 1.40 -0.09
C TYR A 181 -13.90 2.69 0.51
N GLY A 182 -15.20 2.70 0.80
CA GLY A 182 -15.91 3.93 1.16
C GLY A 182 -15.88 4.93 0.00
N ASN A 183 -15.37 6.14 0.27
CA ASN A 183 -15.19 7.19 -0.72
C ASN A 183 -13.74 7.27 -1.23
N ASP A 184 -12.86 6.38 -0.77
CA ASP A 184 -11.43 6.42 -1.06
C ASP A 184 -11.05 5.38 -2.11
N VAL A 185 -10.02 5.72 -2.89
CA VAL A 185 -9.39 4.83 -3.87
C VAL A 185 -8.02 4.41 -3.34
N TYR A 186 -7.82 3.10 -3.26
CA TYR A 186 -6.56 2.46 -2.87
C TYR A 186 -5.82 1.92 -4.10
N LEU A 187 -4.51 1.72 -3.93
CA LEU A 187 -3.56 1.46 -5.02
C LEU A 187 -3.42 2.63 -6.01
N ASP A 188 -3.48 3.84 -5.46
CA ASP A 188 -3.39 5.12 -6.20
C ASP A 188 -2.19 5.98 -5.75
N ARG A 189 -1.22 5.37 -5.06
CA ARG A 189 0.08 5.97 -4.73
C ARG A 189 1.19 5.17 -5.41
N PHE A 190 2.38 5.74 -5.50
CA PHE A 190 3.56 5.09 -6.09
C PHE A 190 4.69 5.02 -5.08
N ASN A 191 5.51 3.96 -5.17
CA ASN A 191 6.69 3.86 -4.33
C ASN A 191 7.83 4.82 -4.73
N SER A 192 7.84 5.26 -5.99
CA SER A 192 8.88 6.13 -6.52
C SER A 192 8.40 6.91 -7.75
N LEU A 193 9.18 7.91 -8.15
CA LEU A 193 8.94 8.72 -9.36
C LEU A 193 9.06 7.87 -10.63
N GLU A 194 9.98 6.91 -10.66
CA GLU A 194 10.16 5.97 -11.75
C GLU A 194 8.92 5.10 -11.95
N THR A 195 8.26 4.69 -10.85
CA THR A 195 6.99 3.97 -10.93
C THR A 195 5.88 4.86 -11.48
N ALA A 196 5.79 6.12 -11.05
CA ALA A 196 4.79 7.04 -11.61
C ALA A 196 4.96 7.20 -13.14
N ALA A 197 6.19 7.40 -13.62
CA ALA A 197 6.47 7.47 -15.05
C ALA A 197 6.19 6.15 -15.78
N LEU A 198 6.55 5.01 -15.20
CA LEU A 198 6.24 3.72 -15.80
C LEU A 198 4.73 3.52 -15.99
N PHE A 199 3.92 3.89 -14.99
CA PHE A 199 2.47 3.75 -15.10
C PHE A 199 1.84 4.77 -16.08
N VAL A 200 2.54 5.86 -16.41
CA VAL A 200 2.21 6.72 -17.57
C VAL A 200 2.56 5.99 -18.87
N ASP A 201 3.75 5.39 -18.99
CA ASP A 201 4.16 4.63 -20.19
C ASP A 201 3.22 3.46 -20.50
N LEU A 202 2.70 2.81 -19.46
CA LEU A 202 1.74 1.71 -19.56
C LEU A 202 0.30 2.21 -19.87
N GLY A 203 0.08 3.52 -19.94
CA GLY A 203 -1.22 4.12 -20.26
C GLY A 203 -2.25 4.02 -19.13
N VAL A 204 -1.80 3.77 -17.89
CA VAL A 204 -2.68 3.67 -16.70
C VAL A 204 -3.09 5.05 -16.21
N TYR A 205 -2.18 6.01 -16.33
CA TYR A 205 -2.41 7.38 -15.91
C TYR A 205 -2.10 8.37 -17.03
N ASP A 206 -2.91 9.42 -17.06
CA ASP A 206 -2.60 10.61 -17.83
C ASP A 206 -1.54 11.45 -17.09
N PRO A 207 -0.42 11.83 -17.76
CA PRO A 207 0.67 12.53 -17.11
C PRO A 207 0.30 13.95 -16.66
N ALA A 208 -0.62 14.63 -17.37
CA ALA A 208 -1.10 15.95 -16.96
C ALA A 208 -1.98 15.84 -15.72
N PHE A 209 -2.85 14.82 -15.64
CA PHE A 209 -3.68 14.56 -14.47
C PHE A 209 -2.85 14.23 -13.22
N LEU A 210 -1.83 13.38 -13.34
CA LEU A 210 -0.92 13.09 -12.22
C LEU A 210 -0.16 14.34 -11.77
N SER A 211 0.30 15.15 -12.72
CA SER A 211 1.03 16.39 -12.45
C SER A 211 0.19 17.44 -11.73
N LEU A 212 -1.13 17.45 -11.93
CA LEU A 212 -2.03 18.33 -11.16
C LEU A 212 -2.16 17.90 -9.69
N ARG A 213 -1.94 16.62 -9.39
CA ARG A 213 -2.12 16.06 -8.04
C ARG A 213 -0.88 16.22 -7.17
N ASP A 214 0.32 16.07 -7.73
CA ASP A 214 1.58 16.12 -6.97
C ASP A 214 2.70 16.88 -7.73
N ASP A 215 3.24 17.93 -7.10
CA ASP A 215 4.27 18.79 -7.69
C ASP A 215 5.58 18.05 -7.98
N ARG A 216 5.96 17.07 -7.16
CA ARG A 216 7.20 16.31 -7.36
C ARG A 216 7.10 15.43 -8.59
N ILE A 217 5.92 14.82 -8.79
CA ILE A 217 5.63 14.06 -10.01
C ILE A 217 5.60 15.01 -11.20
N ALA A 218 4.97 16.18 -11.08
CA ALA A 218 4.94 17.17 -12.14
C ALA A 218 6.34 17.58 -12.60
N ASP A 219 7.23 17.94 -11.66
CA ASP A 219 8.60 18.35 -11.97
C ASP A 219 9.40 17.20 -12.61
N TYR A 220 9.22 15.98 -12.12
CA TYR A 220 9.86 14.80 -12.70
C TYR A 220 9.37 14.51 -14.12
N LEU A 221 8.06 14.43 -14.34
CA LEU A 221 7.47 14.14 -15.65
C LEU A 221 7.80 15.23 -16.68
N LYS A 222 7.82 16.51 -16.28
CA LYS A 222 8.32 17.60 -17.14
C LYS A 222 9.80 17.42 -17.52
N SER A 223 10.64 16.99 -16.56
CA SER A 223 12.07 16.77 -16.82
C SER A 223 12.36 15.61 -17.79
N GLN A 224 11.41 14.68 -17.91
CA GLN A 224 11.47 13.51 -18.78
C GLN A 224 10.66 13.71 -20.08
N ASP A 225 10.20 14.94 -20.36
CA ASP A 225 9.40 15.28 -21.55
C ASP A 225 8.06 14.52 -21.69
N TYR A 226 7.50 13.99 -20.59
CA TYR A 226 6.18 13.34 -20.58
C TYR A 226 5.02 14.33 -20.68
N VAL A 227 5.22 15.56 -20.20
CA VAL A 227 4.18 16.59 -20.14
C VAL A 227 4.80 17.97 -20.14
N THR A 228 4.11 18.95 -20.72
CA THR A 228 4.51 20.36 -20.67
C THR A 228 3.67 21.13 -19.65
N GLN A 229 4.19 22.29 -19.21
CA GLN A 229 3.41 23.19 -18.33
C GLN A 229 2.09 23.63 -19.00
N GLU A 230 2.10 23.87 -20.31
CA GLU A 230 0.91 24.24 -21.08
C GLU A 230 -0.19 23.18 -21.00
N GLN A 231 0.16 21.89 -21.15
CA GLN A 231 -0.81 20.79 -21.04
C GLN A 231 -1.43 20.69 -19.65
N ILE A 232 -0.63 20.93 -18.60
CA ILE A 232 -1.11 20.94 -17.21
C ILE A 232 -2.09 22.11 -17.01
N ASP A 233 -1.72 23.30 -17.47
CA ASP A 233 -2.53 24.52 -17.34
C ASP A 233 -3.85 24.43 -18.13
N GLU A 234 -3.80 23.85 -19.33
CA GLU A 234 -4.99 23.57 -20.16
C GLU A 234 -5.96 22.62 -19.44
N LEU A 235 -5.44 21.53 -18.87
CA LEU A 235 -6.26 20.58 -18.11
C LEU A 235 -6.84 21.24 -16.86
N GLN A 236 -6.06 22.05 -16.14
CA GLN A 236 -6.55 22.79 -14.98
C GLN A 236 -7.69 23.74 -15.35
N CYS A 237 -7.57 24.45 -16.47
CA CYS A 237 -8.63 25.32 -17.00
C CYS A 237 -9.87 24.52 -17.41
N ALA A 238 -9.69 23.35 -18.04
CA ALA A 238 -10.80 22.47 -18.43
C ALA A 238 -11.57 21.91 -17.22
N LEU A 239 -10.87 21.60 -16.12
CA LEU A 239 -11.48 21.10 -14.88
C LEU A 239 -12.14 22.20 -14.04
N ASN A 240 -11.71 23.46 -14.19
CA ASN A 240 -12.31 24.61 -13.50
C ASN A 240 -12.59 25.80 -14.44
N PRO A 241 -13.47 25.63 -15.44
CA PRO A 241 -13.64 26.60 -16.54
C PRO A 241 -14.26 27.94 -16.09
N LEU A 242 -14.86 27.97 -14.91
CA LEU A 242 -15.51 29.17 -14.35
C LEU A 242 -14.78 29.71 -13.11
N PHE A 243 -13.63 29.13 -12.73
CA PHE A 243 -12.90 29.46 -11.49
C PHE A 243 -13.80 29.48 -10.23
N CYS A 244 -14.85 28.65 -10.24
CA CYS A 244 -15.90 28.66 -9.22
C CYS A 244 -15.63 27.71 -8.05
N THR A 245 -14.59 26.89 -8.15
CA THR A 245 -14.16 25.96 -7.11
C THR A 245 -12.72 26.27 -6.69
N ASP A 246 -12.41 26.10 -5.41
CA ASP A 246 -11.04 26.12 -4.90
C ASP A 246 -10.19 25.14 -5.73
N ALA A 247 -8.91 25.47 -5.95
CA ALA A 247 -8.00 24.62 -6.71
C ALA A 247 -8.08 23.16 -6.22
N THR A 248 -8.09 22.20 -7.15
CA THR A 248 -8.12 20.77 -6.83
C THR A 248 -7.07 20.49 -5.76
N PRO A 249 -7.46 20.00 -4.58
CA PRO A 249 -6.52 19.84 -3.49
C PRO A 249 -5.42 18.86 -3.92
N LYS A 250 -4.16 19.30 -3.79
CA LYS A 250 -3.01 18.44 -4.07
C LYS A 250 -3.04 17.22 -3.16
N GLN A 251 -2.67 16.07 -3.70
CA GLN A 251 -2.61 14.81 -2.99
C GLN A 251 -1.19 14.27 -3.03
N ASP A 252 -0.72 13.75 -1.90
CA ASP A 252 0.56 13.04 -1.86
C ASP A 252 0.44 11.71 -2.62
N CYS A 253 1.00 11.69 -3.83
CA CYS A 253 0.95 10.53 -4.73
C CYS A 253 2.19 9.63 -4.56
N LEU A 254 3.20 10.06 -3.81
CA LEU A 254 4.40 9.28 -3.52
C LEU A 254 4.34 8.74 -2.09
N ALA A 255 5.03 7.64 -1.82
CA ALA A 255 5.14 7.02 -0.50
C ALA A 255 6.57 6.90 0.02
#